data_AF-A0A958C7J8-F1
#
_entry.id   AF-A0A958C7J8-F1
#
_cell.length_a   1.000
_cell.length_b   1.000
_cell.length_c   1.000
_cell.angle_alpha   90.00
_cell.angle_beta   90.00
_cell.angle_gamma   90.00
#
_symmetry.space_group_name_H-M   'P 1'
#
loop_
_entity.id
_entity.type
_entity.pdbx_description
1 polymer ?
#
loop_
_entity_poly.entity_id
_entity_poly.type
_entity_poly.pdbx_seq_one_letter_code
_entity_poly.pdbx_strand_id
1 'polypeptide(L)' 'VVTHPNHRRKGMARQVVTAWAASLLKQGLTPFYSHHIINENSARLASHLGRVPVFDVTV' A
#
# COMPACT_ATOMS: atom_id res chain seq x y z
N VAL A 1 5.60 0.33 2.43
CA VAL A 1 6.51 0.46 1.25
C VAL A 1 7.34 1.73 1.39
N VAL A 2 8.60 1.73 0.94
CA VAL A 2 9.46 2.91 0.95
C VAL A 2 9.86 3.25 -0.49
N THR A 3 9.93 4.53 -0.81
CA THR A 3 10.39 5.01 -2.12
C THR A 3 11.44 6.09 -1.91
N HIS A 4 12.61 5.88 -2.52
CA HIS A 4 13.70 6.85 -2.49
C HIS A 4 13.22 8.23 -2.97
N PRO A 5 13.61 9.35 -2.32
CA PRO A 5 13.10 10.69 -2.64
C PRO A 5 13.15 11.05 -4.14
N ASN A 6 14.26 10.75 -4.82
CA ASN A 6 14.44 11.05 -6.26
C ASN A 6 13.55 10.21 -7.21
N HIS A 7 12.81 9.25 -6.66
CA HIS A 7 11.94 8.33 -7.40
C HIS A 7 10.46 8.45 -6.98
N ARG A 8 10.11 9.42 -6.13
CA ARG A 8 8.72 9.70 -5.72
C ARG A 8 7.91 10.29 -6.89
N ARG A 9 6.58 10.20 -6.77
CA ARG A 9 5.60 10.69 -7.77
C ARG A 9 5.69 10.04 -9.16
N LYS A 10 6.43 8.95 -9.30
CA LYS A 10 6.55 8.16 -10.55
C LYS A 10 5.69 6.89 -10.56
N GLY A 11 4.74 6.77 -9.62
CA GLY A 11 3.86 5.58 -9.51
C GLY A 11 4.54 4.29 -9.00
N MET A 12 5.83 4.32 -8.66
CA MET A 12 6.59 3.12 -8.28
C MET A 12 6.02 2.38 -7.07
N ALA A 13 5.58 3.11 -6.03
CA ALA A 13 4.96 2.50 -4.87
C ALA A 13 3.70 1.70 -5.23
N ARG A 14 2.90 2.21 -6.18
CA ARG A 14 1.72 1.51 -6.70
C ARG A 14 2.12 0.23 -7.43
N GLN A 15 3.07 0.32 -8.35
CA GLN A 15 3.53 -0.85 -9.11
C GLN A 15 4.04 -1.97 -8.19
N VAL A 16 4.88 -1.63 -7.21
CA VAL A 16 5.42 -2.59 -6.24
C VAL A 16 4.33 -3.23 -5.39
N VAL A 17 3.42 -2.43 -4.82
CA VAL A 17 2.34 -2.96 -3.96
C VAL A 17 1.36 -3.80 -4.78
N THR A 18 1.04 -3.41 -6.01
CA THR A 18 0.20 -4.22 -6.90
C THR A 18 0.84 -5.57 -7.23
N ALA A 19 2.14 -5.58 -7.57
CA ALA A 19 2.86 -6.83 -7.87
C ALA A 19 2.92 -7.76 -6.65
N TRP A 20 3.22 -7.20 -5.48
CA TRP A 20 3.22 -7.93 -4.22
C TRP A 20 1.84 -8.53 -3.89
N ALA A 21 0.77 -7.73 -3.99
CA ALA A 21 -0.59 -8.20 -3.73
C ALA A 21 -1.00 -9.31 -4.71
N ALA A 22 -0.67 -9.16 -5.99
CA ALA A 22 -0.93 -10.19 -7.00
C ALA A 22 -0.20 -11.51 -6.69
N SER A 23 1.03 -11.44 -6.17
CA SER A 23 1.79 -12.62 -5.75
C SER A 23 1.14 -13.36 -4.57
N LEU A 24 0.65 -12.62 -3.57
CA LEU A 24 -0.06 -13.21 -2.43
C LEU A 24 -1.37 -13.87 -2.84
N LEU A 25 -2.14 -13.21 -3.71
CA LEU A 25 -3.39 -13.77 -4.23
C LEU A 25 -3.16 -15.07 -5.00
N LYS A 26 -2.07 -15.17 -5.78
CA LYS A 26 -1.69 -16.42 -6.47
C LYS A 26 -1.35 -17.56 -5.51
N GLN A 27 -0.95 -17.25 -4.29
CA GLN A 27 -0.66 -18.22 -3.23
C GLN A 27 -1.90 -18.56 -2.38
N GLY A 28 -3.08 -18.02 -2.72
CA GLY A 28 -4.30 -18.20 -1.93
C GLY A 28 -4.33 -17.37 -0.63
N LEU A 29 -3.47 -16.35 -0.52
CA LEU A 29 -3.37 -15.50 0.66
C LEU A 29 -4.12 -14.18 0.46
N THR A 30 -4.66 -13.64 1.56
CA THR A 30 -5.30 -12.32 1.58
C THR A 30 -4.26 -11.24 1.88
N PRO A 31 -3.97 -10.30 0.94
CA PRO A 31 -3.02 -9.22 1.20
C PRO A 31 -3.61 -8.17 2.15
N PHE A 32 -2.87 -7.88 3.23
CA PHE A 32 -3.18 -6.79 4.17
C PHE A 32 -2.12 -5.70 4.10
N TYR A 33 -2.56 -4.46 3.89
CA TYR A 33 -1.69 -3.28 3.83
C TYR A 33 -2.04 -2.33 4.97
N SER A 34 -1.08 -2.08 5.86
CA SER A 34 -1.22 -1.11 6.94
C SER A 34 -0.25 0.06 6.75
N HIS A 35 -0.61 1.19 7.32
CA HIS A 35 0.25 2.36 7.39
C HIS A 35 -0.04 3.15 8.67
N HIS A 36 0.95 3.92 9.12
CA HIS A 36 0.70 4.90 10.18
C HIS A 36 -0.36 5.91 9.73
N ILE A 37 -1.23 6.34 10.65
CA ILE A 37 -2.32 7.28 10.33
C ILE A 37 -1.80 8.61 9.78
N ILE A 38 -0.63 9.07 10.25
CA ILE A 38 0.03 10.30 9.78
C ILE A 38 0.71 10.15 8.40
N ASN A 39 0.80 8.94 7.85
CA ASN A 39 1.47 8.71 6.57
C ASN A 39 0.50 8.90 5.40
N GLU A 40 0.26 10.16 5.04
CA GLU A 40 -0.66 10.55 3.96
C GLU A 40 -0.30 9.92 2.61
N ASN A 41 1.00 9.74 2.31
CA ASN A 41 1.43 9.13 1.05
C ASN A 41 0.96 7.67 0.96
N SER A 42 1.04 6.93 2.07
CA SER A 42 0.54 5.57 2.14
C SER A 42 -0.98 5.51 2.13
N ALA A 43 -1.66 6.46 2.78
CA ALA A 43 -3.12 6.58 2.72
C ALA A 43 -3.62 6.83 1.29
N ARG A 44 -2.99 7.76 0.56
CA ARG A 44 -3.28 8.01 -0.86
C ARG A 44 -3.01 6.79 -1.71
N LEU A 45 -1.92 6.05 -1.45
CA LEU A 45 -1.63 4.81 -2.17
C LEU A 45 -2.74 3.77 -1.95
N ALA A 46 -3.20 3.57 -0.72
CA ALA A 46 -4.29 2.64 -0.40
C ALA A 46 -5.58 3.00 -1.16
N SER A 47 -5.93 4.29 -1.18
CA SER A 47 -7.09 4.80 -1.95
C SER A 47 -6.94 4.53 -3.45
N HIS A 48 -5.77 4.78 -4.05
CA HIS A 48 -5.51 4.48 -5.48
C HIS A 48 -5.58 2.99 -5.82
N LEU A 49 -5.41 2.11 -4.83
CA LEU A 49 -5.53 0.65 -4.98
C LEU A 49 -6.98 0.17 -4.76
N GLY A 50 -7.94 1.09 -4.58
CA GLY A 50 -9.35 0.79 -4.33
C GLY A 50 -9.57 0.13 -2.97
N ARG A 51 -8.69 0.36 -1.99
CA ARG A 51 -8.77 -0.24 -0.66
C ARG A 51 -9.45 0.70 0.32
N VAL A 52 -10.36 0.15 1.09
CA VAL A 52 -11.04 0.82 2.20
C VAL A 52 -10.36 0.37 3.50
N PRO A 53 -10.08 1.28 4.45
CA PRO A 53 -9.59 0.90 5.78
C PRO A 53 -10.56 -0.09 6.44
N VAL A 54 -10.02 -1.17 7.01
CA VAL A 54 -10.83 -2.22 7.67
C VAL A 54 -10.87 -2.01 9.18
N PHE A 55 -9.78 -1.52 9.77
CA PHE A 55 -9.67 -1.21 11.18
C PHE A 55 -8.59 -0.13 11.38
N ASP A 56 -8.82 0.74 12.37
CA ASP A 56 -7.80 1.65 12.88
C ASP A 56 -7.32 1.11 14.24
N VAL A 57 -6.01 1.04 14.41
CA VAL A 57 -5.39 0.65 15.68
C VAL A 57 -4.69 1.88 16.24
N THR A 58 -5.26 2.44 17.29
CA THR A 58 -4.62 3.50 18.09
C THR A 58 -3.75 2.80 19.13
N VAL A 59 -2.43 2.95 19.00
CA VAL A 59 -1.44 2.47 19.99
C VAL A 59 -1.06 3.63 20.88
#